data_AF-A0A2V5Y2P0-F1
#
_entry.id   AF-A0A2V5Y2P0-F1
#
_cell.length_a   1.000
_cell.length_b   1.000
_cell.length_c   1.000
_cell.angle_alpha   90.00
_cell.angle_beta   90.00
_cell.angle_gamma   90.00
#
_symmetry.space_group_name_H-M   'P 1'
#
loop_
_entity.id
_entity.type
_entity.pdbx_description
1 polymer ?
#
loop_
_entity_poly.entity_id
_entity_poly.type
_entity_poly.pdbx_seq_one_letter_code
_entity_poly.pdbx_strand_id
1 'polypeptide(L)'
;MDDQVKIVQTGTSSIAPDKIADSWQEAAGAANNLNQSLNKISVNGKITRILFLSTRTDPRQEVELDASREPDSKITQVEISSPLPKPNIEGD
;
A
#
# COMPACT_ATOMS: atom_id res chain seq x y z
N MET A 1 -1.56 17.56 -11.66
CA MET A 1 -1.83 16.37 -10.83
C MET A 1 -2.47 15.38 -11.78
N ASP A 2 -1.84 14.23 -12.01
CA ASP A 2 -2.41 13.21 -12.88
C ASP A 2 -3.70 12.67 -12.25
N ASP A 3 -4.85 12.88 -12.92
CA ASP A 3 -6.15 12.27 -12.60
C ASP A 3 -6.15 10.76 -12.93
N GLN A 4 -5.12 10.05 -12.47
CA GLN A 4 -4.98 8.63 -12.73
C GLN A 4 -6.00 7.87 -11.88
N VAL A 5 -7.00 7.28 -12.52
CA VAL A 5 -8.01 6.46 -11.85
C VAL A 5 -7.33 5.29 -11.14
N LYS A 6 -7.73 5.01 -9.90
CA LYS A 6 -7.18 3.93 -9.07
C LYS A 6 -8.24 2.90 -8.72
N ILE A 7 -7.84 1.64 -8.57
CA ILE A 7 -8.59 0.64 -7.83
C ILE A 7 -8.28 0.84 -6.35
N VAL A 8 -9.32 0.85 -5.52
CA VAL A 8 -9.20 0.93 -4.06
C VAL A 8 -9.95 -0.23 -3.44
N GLN A 9 -9.28 -0.97 -2.55
CA GLN A 9 -9.87 -2.02 -1.75
C GLN A 9 -9.68 -1.69 -0.27
N THR A 10 -10.80 -1.62 0.46
CA THR A 10 -10.82 -1.31 1.89
C THR A 10 -11.21 -2.52 2.72
N GLY A 11 -10.67 -2.64 3.93
CA GLY A 11 -11.01 -3.70 4.87
C GLY A 11 -10.60 -3.37 6.30
N THR A 12 -10.89 -4.30 7.21
CA THR A 12 -10.53 -4.18 8.62
C THR A 12 -9.79 -5.42 9.11
N SER A 13 -8.88 -5.24 10.06
CA SER A 13 -8.11 -6.33 10.67
C SER A 13 -7.91 -6.12 12.17
N SER A 14 -7.85 -7.21 12.94
CA SER A 14 -7.41 -7.17 14.35
C SER A 14 -5.89 -7.06 14.50
N ILE A 15 -5.13 -7.30 13.43
CA ILE A 15 -3.66 -7.21 13.42
C ILE A 15 -3.23 -5.74 13.48
N ALA A 16 -2.23 -5.42 14.30
CA ALA A 16 -1.71 -4.06 14.44
C ALA A 16 -1.11 -3.54 13.12
N PRO A 17 -1.20 -2.22 12.82
CA PRO A 17 -0.68 -1.65 11.58
C PRO A 17 0.77 -2.01 11.29
N ASP A 18 1.64 -1.97 12.31
CA ASP A 18 3.05 -2.35 12.23
C ASP A 18 3.23 -3.76 11.67
N LYS A 19 2.51 -4.73 12.24
CA LYS A 19 2.64 -6.13 11.86
C LYS A 19 2.11 -6.38 10.44
N ILE A 20 1.07 -5.67 10.01
CA ILE A 20 0.58 -5.76 8.62
C ILE A 20 1.66 -5.25 7.65
N ALA A 21 2.21 -4.06 7.92
CA ALA A 21 3.23 -3.46 7.07
C ALA A 21 4.53 -4.28 7.05
N ASP A 22 4.99 -4.78 8.19
CA ASP A 22 6.20 -5.60 8.30
C ASP A 22 6.07 -6.91 7.52
N SER A 23 4.92 -7.60 7.61
CA SER A 23 4.66 -8.82 6.83
C SER A 23 4.70 -8.57 5.32
N TRP A 24 4.16 -7.45 4.84
CA TRP A 24 4.21 -7.09 3.43
C TRP A 24 5.62 -6.70 2.97
N GLN A 25 6.34 -5.95 3.80
CA GLN A 25 7.74 -5.57 3.55
C GLN A 25 8.66 -6.80 3.48
N GLU A 26 8.47 -7.77 4.36
CA GLU A 26 9.22 -9.04 4.34
C GLU A 26 8.95 -9.81 3.05
N ALA A 27 7.67 -9.95 2.66
CA ALA A 27 7.28 -10.61 1.42
C ALA A 27 7.85 -9.90 0.18
N ALA A 28 7.83 -8.57 0.16
CA ALA A 28 8.41 -7.77 -0.93
C ALA A 28 9.94 -7.90 -0.99
N GLY A 29 10.61 -7.95 0.16
CA GLY A 29 12.05 -8.18 0.27
C GLY A 29 12.46 -9.55 -0.27
N ALA A 30 11.68 -10.59 0.03
CA ALA A 30 11.92 -11.95 -0.46
C ALA A 30 11.77 -12.09 -1.99
N ALA A 31 10.87 -11.32 -2.61
CA ALA A 31 10.67 -11.33 -4.06
C ALA A 31 11.88 -10.77 -4.85
N ASN A 32 12.70 -9.93 -4.21
CA ASN A 32 13.95 -9.33 -4.74
C ASN A 32 13.84 -8.57 -6.09
N ASN A 33 12.62 -8.38 -6.61
CA ASN A 33 12.34 -7.68 -7.87
C ASN A 33 11.46 -6.43 -7.69
N LEU A 34 11.13 -6.07 -6.45
CA LEU A 34 10.33 -4.90 -6.12
C LEU A 34 11.19 -3.78 -5.50
N ASN A 35 10.81 -2.54 -5.81
CA ASN A 35 11.16 -1.38 -4.99
C ASN A 35 10.16 -1.30 -3.84
N GLN A 36 10.61 -0.82 -2.68
CA GLN A 36 9.75 -0.63 -1.52
C GLN A 36 10.14 0.61 -0.73
N SER A 37 9.14 1.27 -0.17
CA SER A 37 9.30 2.38 0.77
C SER A 37 8.22 2.32 1.84
N LEU A 38 8.61 2.41 3.11
CA LEU A 38 7.69 2.33 4.24
C LEU A 38 7.73 3.62 5.06
N ASN A 39 6.58 4.28 5.15
CA ASN A 39 6.36 5.43 6.01
C ASN A 39 5.72 4.99 7.33
N LYS A 40 6.38 5.32 8.45
CA LYS A 40 5.90 5.04 9.80
C LYS A 40 5.47 6.35 10.46
N ILE A 41 4.16 6.51 10.67
CA ILE A 41 3.56 7.74 11.20
C ILE A 41 2.87 7.41 12.54
N SER A 42 3.05 8.29 13.52
CA SER A 42 2.34 8.23 14.80
C SER A 42 1.98 9.65 15.24
N VAL A 43 0.68 9.95 15.32
CA VAL A 43 0.18 11.28 15.68
C VAL A 43 -0.97 11.10 16.67
N ASN A 44 -0.86 11.73 17.85
CA ASN A 44 -1.89 11.66 18.90
C ASN A 44 -2.34 10.22 19.24
N GLY A 45 -1.41 9.26 19.22
CA GLY A 45 -1.68 7.85 19.48
C GLY A 45 -2.31 7.09 18.30
N LYS A 46 -2.71 7.76 17.22
CA LYS A 46 -3.07 7.10 15.96
C LYS A 46 -1.81 6.60 15.29
N ILE A 47 -1.78 5.30 15.01
CA ILE A 47 -0.67 4.63 14.31
C ILE A 47 -1.07 4.46 12.86
N THR A 48 -0.25 4.95 11.93
CA THR A 48 -0.44 4.77 10.47
C THR A 48 0.84 4.23 9.84
N ARG A 49 0.70 3.23 8.98
CA ARG A 49 1.78 2.66 8.17
C ARG A 49 1.39 2.70 6.72
N ILE A 50 2.24 3.31 5.90
CA ILE A 50 2.01 3.41 4.46
C ILE A 50 3.18 2.74 3.75
N LEU A 51 2.92 1.63 3.07
CA LEU A 51 3.91 0.89 2.30
C LEU A 51 3.65 1.10 0.81
N PHE A 52 4.66 1.58 0.11
CA PHE A 52 4.68 1.69 -1.35
C PHE A 52 5.51 0.56 -1.93
N LEU A 53 4.95 -0.17 -2.88
CA LEU A 53 5.62 -1.22 -3.64
C LEU A 53 5.55 -0.87 -5.12
N SER A 54 6.65 -1.09 -5.85
CA SER A 54 6.64 -0.99 -7.30
C SER A 54 7.52 -2.04 -7.97
N THR A 55 7.20 -2.42 -9.21
CA THR A 55 8.13 -3.18 -10.05
C THR A 55 9.38 -2.34 -10.36
N ARG A 56 10.51 -3.02 -10.60
CA ARG A 56 11.79 -2.40 -11.04
C ARG A 56 11.90 -2.26 -12.56
N THR A 57 10.96 -2.84 -13.29
CA THR A 57 10.95 -2.93 -14.76
C THR A 57 9.71 -2.25 -15.32
N ASP A 58 9.81 -1.78 -16.56
CA ASP A 58 8.67 -1.31 -17.31
C ASP A 58 7.79 -2.46 -17.84
N PRO A 59 6.46 -2.31 -17.87
CA PRO A 59 5.71 -1.16 -17.35
C PRO A 59 5.71 -1.15 -15.81
N ARG A 60 5.94 0.03 -15.21
CA ARG A 60 5.91 0.22 -13.76
C ARG A 60 4.51 -0.08 -13.22
N GLN A 61 4.41 -1.09 -12.36
CA GLN A 61 3.21 -1.39 -11.58
C GLN A 61 3.43 -0.94 -10.15
N GLU A 62 2.42 -0.34 -9.53
CA GLU A 62 2.51 0.24 -8.20
C GLU A 62 1.35 -0.21 -7.32
N VAL A 63 1.65 -0.47 -6.05
CA VAL A 63 0.66 -0.75 -5.02
C VAL A 63 1.01 0.07 -3.78
N GLU A 64 -0.01 0.68 -3.19
CA GLU A 64 0.06 1.38 -1.90
C GLU A 64 -0.81 0.64 -0.88
N LEU A 65 -0.26 0.36 0.28
CA LEU A 65 -0.97 -0.19 1.44
C LEU A 65 -0.95 0.87 2.55
N ASP A 66 -2.12 1.35 2.96
CA ASP A 66 -2.31 2.12 4.20
C ASP A 66 -2.94 1.22 5.26
N ALA A 67 -2.26 1.04 6.39
CA ALA A 67 -2.83 0.45 7.58
C ALA A 67 -2.84 1.49 8.70
N SER A 68 -4.02 1.80 9.24
CA SER A 68 -4.17 2.78 10.31
C SER A 68 -5.07 2.32 11.45
N ARG A 69 -4.74 2.74 12.66
CA ARG A 69 -5.47 2.41 13.88
C ARG A 69 -5.53 3.62 14.78
N GLU A 70 -6.75 4.04 15.11
CA GLU A 70 -7.01 5.09 16.10
C GLU A 70 -6.50 4.69 17.49
N PRO A 71 -6.15 5.67 18.36
CA PRO A 71 -5.77 5.38 19.74
C PRO A 71 -6.86 4.56 20.44
N ASP A 72 -6.44 3.61 21.27
CA ASP A 72 -7.31 2.69 22.03
C ASP A 72 -8.21 1.75 21.20
N SER A 73 -8.21 1.87 19.87
CA SER A 73 -8.89 0.94 18.99
C SER A 73 -8.19 -0.42 18.95
N LYS A 74 -8.97 -1.49 18.86
CA LYS A 74 -8.48 -2.85 18.62
C LYS A 74 -8.51 -3.23 17.13
N ILE A 75 -9.12 -2.40 16.30
CA ILE A 75 -9.35 -2.64 14.88
C ILE A 75 -8.49 -1.68 14.05
N THR A 76 -7.74 -2.26 13.12
CA THR A 76 -6.98 -1.57 12.08
C THR A 76 -7.84 -1.44 10.84
N GLN A 77 -7.92 -0.22 10.29
CA GLN A 77 -8.40 0.03 8.94
C GLN A 77 -7.26 -0.26 7.97
N VAL A 78 -7.58 -0.92 6.87
CA VAL A 78 -6.62 -1.25 5.81
C VAL A 78 -7.18 -0.78 4.49
N GLU A 79 -6.40 -0.03 3.74
CA GLU A 79 -6.68 0.36 2.37
C GLU A 79 -5.52 -0.11 1.49
N ILE A 80 -5.84 -0.73 0.36
CA ILE A 80 -4.89 -1.07 -0.69
C ILE A 80 -5.34 -0.37 -1.95
N SER A 81 -4.44 0.38 -2.57
CA SER A 81 -4.73 1.07 -3.82
C SER A 81 -3.66 0.82 -4.89
N SER A 82 -4.08 0.86 -6.15
CA SER A 82 -3.19 0.71 -7.30
C SER A 82 -3.76 1.51 -8.49
N PRO A 83 -2.91 2.20 -9.28
CA PRO A 83 -3.36 2.83 -10.52
C PRO A 83 -4.00 1.81 -11.47
N LEU A 84 -5.10 2.18 -12.13
CA LEU A 84 -5.64 1.36 -13.20
C LEU A 84 -4.62 1.27 -14.35
N PRO A 85 -4.41 0.06 -14.92
CA PRO A 85 -3.61 -0.06 -16.14
C PRO A 85 -4.27 0.81 -17.22
N LYS A 86 -3.49 1.68 -17.85
CA LYS A 86 -3.98 2.43 -19.02
C LYS A 86 -4.24 1.41 -20.13
N PRO A 87 -5.46 1.35 -20.69
CA PRO A 87 -5.70 0.52 -21.87
C PRO A 87 -4.72 0.95 -22.95
N ASN A 88 -4.01 0.01 -23.57
CA ASN A 88 -3.15 0.32 -24.70
C ASN A 88 -4.08 0.52 -25.91
N ILE A 89 -4.57 1.74 -26.11
CA ILE A 89 -5.29 2.13 -27.31
C ILE A 89 -4.24 2.45 -28.38
N GLU A 90 -3.49 1.43 -28.78
CA GLU A 90 -2.81 1.46 -30.07
C GLU A 90 -3.88 1.13 -31.11
N GLY A 91 -4.51 2.18 -31.64
CA GLY A 91 -5.29 2.11 -32.86
C GLY A 91 -4.45 2.70 -33.99
N ASP A 92 -3.86 1.82 -34.80
CA ASP A 92 -4.16 1.65 -36.22
C ASP A 92 -3.52 0.36 -36.76
#